data_AF-A0A3B9AQS0-F1
#
_entry.id   AF-A0A3B9AQS0-F1
#
_cell.length_a   1.000
_cell.length_b   1.000
_cell.length_c   1.000
_cell.angle_alpha   90.00
_cell.angle_beta   90.00
_cell.angle_gamma   90.00
#
_symmetry.space_group_name_H-M   'P 1'
#
loop_
_entity.id
_entity.type
_entity.pdbx_description
1 polymer ?
#
loop_
_entity_poly.entity_id
_entity_poly.type
_entity_poly.pdbx_seq_one_letter_code
_entity_poly.pdbx_strand_id
1 'polypeptide(L)' 'MYAIIDVETTGGTARFERITEIAIVVHDGDKVVDTFSTLLNPERSIPRQITQLV' A
#
# COMPACT_ATOMS: atom_id res chain seq x y z
N MET A 1 -13.42 1.13 16.57
CA MET A 1 -12.35 1.75 15.75
C MET A 1 -11.44 0.68 15.17
N TYR A 2 -11.21 0.72 13.87
CA TYR A 2 -10.34 -0.19 13.12
C TYR A 2 -9.71 0.55 11.93
N ALA A 3 -8.64 -0.02 11.38
CA ALA A 3 -7.97 0.50 10.20
C ALA A 3 -8.09 -0.52 9.06
N ILE A 4 -8.46 -0.04 7.88
CA ILE A 4 -8.34 -0.77 6.63
C ILE A 4 -7.03 -0.33 6.00
N ILE A 5 -6.15 -1.28 5.69
CA ILE A 5 -4.83 -1.02 5.14
C ILE A 5 -4.73 -1.71 3.79
N ASP A 6 -4.29 -0.95 2.81
CA ASP A 6 -3.95 -1.43 1.47
C ASP A 6 -2.45 -1.19 1.23
N VAL A 7 -1.78 -2.18 0.64
CA VAL A 7 -0.32 -2.18 0.47
C VAL A 7 0.01 -2.71 -0.92
N GLU A 8 0.64 -1.85 -1.72
CA GLU A 8 1.18 -2.26 -3.01
C GLU A 8 2.66 -2.59 -2.91
N THR A 9 3.10 -3.54 -3.73
CA THR A 9 4.46 -4.06 -3.66
C THR A 9 5.05 -4.27 -5.04
N THR A 10 6.37 -4.46 -5.11
CA THR A 10 7.09 -4.76 -6.36
C THR A 10 6.76 -6.15 -6.96
N GLY A 11 5.91 -6.96 -6.32
CA GLY A 11 5.42 -8.24 -6.83
C GLY A 11 4.72 -9.13 -5.78
N GLY A 12 4.22 -10.30 -6.18
CA GLY A 12 3.35 -11.13 -5.31
C GLY A 12 4.03 -11.99 -4.22
N THR A 13 5.36 -11.97 -4.07
CA THR A 13 6.06 -12.81 -3.08
C THR A 13 6.67 -11.98 -1.96
N ALA A 14 6.01 -11.95 -0.79
CA ALA A 14 6.40 -11.13 0.36
C ALA A 14 7.86 -11.31 0.82
N ARG A 15 8.45 -12.50 0.62
CA ARG A 15 9.86 -12.76 0.97
C ARG A 15 10.85 -11.92 0.16
N PHE A 16 10.52 -11.62 -1.09
CA PHE A 16 11.45 -11.02 -2.04
C PHE A 16 11.10 -9.59 -2.39
N GLU A 17 9.84 -9.18 -2.26
CA GLU A 17 9.36 -7.91 -2.80
C GLU A 17 9.46 -6.76 -1.77
N ARG A 18 9.24 -5.54 -2.25
CA ARG A 18 9.31 -4.30 -1.46
C ARG A 18 8.01 -3.52 -1.61
N ILE A 19 7.67 -2.73 -0.61
CA ILE A 19 6.46 -1.90 -0.63
C ILE A 19 6.70 -0.68 -1.53
N THR A 20 5.70 -0.36 -2.34
CA THR A 20 5.67 0.83 -3.21
C THR A 20 4.65 1.87 -2.74
N GLU A 21 3.62 1.45 -2.01
CA GLU A 21 2.59 2.33 -1.44
C GLU A 21 2.04 1.76 -0.13
N ILE A 22 1.61 2.65 0.77
CA ILE A 22 0.72 2.31 1.87
C ILE A 22 -0.44 3.30 1.88
N ALA A 23 -1.67 2.77 1.91
CA ALA A 23 -2.89 3.53 2.14
C ALA A 23 -3.61 3.00 3.40
N ILE A 24 -4.08 3.92 4.24
CA ILE A 24 -4.73 3.63 5.51
C ILE A 24 -6.02 4.44 5.60
N VAL A 25 -7.11 3.75 5.91
CA VAL A 25 -8.40 4.36 6.24
C VAL A 25 -8.77 3.95 7.66
N VAL A 26 -8.93 4.92 8.56
CA VAL A 26 -9.35 4.68 9.94
C VAL A 26 -10.86 4.89 10.04
N HIS A 27 -11.57 3.92 10.62
CA HIS A 27 -13.02 3.93 10.77
C HIS A 27 -13.41 3.71 12.22
N ASP A 28 -14.38 4.46 12.75
CA ASP A 28 -14.84 4.31 14.14
C ASP A 28 -15.81 3.13 14.33
N GLY A 29 -16.56 2.80 13.28
CA GLY A 29 -17.63 1.81 13.26
C GLY A 29 -18.81 2.26 12.39
N ASP A 30 -18.99 3.59 12.25
CA ASP A 30 -20.06 4.22 11.48
C ASP A 30 -19.54 5.08 10.32
N LYS A 31 -18.35 5.70 10.46
CA LYS A 31 -17.75 6.54 9.43
C LYS A 31 -16.22 6.49 9.41
N VAL A 32 -15.66 6.94 8.28
CA VAL A 32 -14.24 7.25 8.16
C VAL A 32 -13.91 8.46 9.03
N VAL A 33 -12.87 8.33 9.84
CA VAL A 33 -12.40 9.36 10.77
C VAL A 33 -11.02 9.91 10.42
N ASP A 34 -10.22 9.15 9.67
CA ASP A 34 -8.94 9.60 9.16
C ASP A 34 -8.53 8.80 7.91
N THR A 35 -7.66 9.40 7.10
CA THR A 35 -7.08 8.78 5.91
C THR A 35 -5.65 9.22 5.74
N PHE A 36 -4.77 8.28 5.42
CA PHE A 36 -3.38 8.53 5.08
C PHE A 36 -2.99 7.72 3.86
N SER A 37 -2.24 8.31 2.94
CA SER A 37 -1.57 7.55 1.89
C SER A 37 -0.21 8.15 1.57
N THR A 38 0.73 7.30 1.17
CA THR A 38 2.02 7.73 0.66
C THR A 38 2.59 6.70 -0.30
N LEU A 39 3.24 7.21 -1.35
CA LEU A 39 4.17 6.43 -2.14
C LEU A 39 5.48 6.25 -1.36
N LEU A 40 6.13 5.12 -1.58
CA LEU A 40 7.40 4.75 -0.98
C LEU A 40 8.39 4.38 -2.08
N ASN A 41 9.65 4.79 -1.92
CA ASN A 41 10.72 4.33 -2.81
C ASN A 41 11.13 2.90 -2.39
N PRO A 42 10.92 1.87 -3.23
CA PRO A 42 11.25 0.49 -2.86
C PRO A 42 12.75 0.18 -2.93
N GLU A 43 13.59 1.15 -3.34
CA GLU A 43 15.04 1.01 -3.53
C GLU A 43 15.44 -0.13 -4.48
N ARG A 44 14.55 -0.47 -5.42
CA ARG A 44 14.76 -1.46 -6.47
C ARG A 44 13.91 -1.17 -7.69
N SER A 45 14.23 -1.81 -8.81
CA SER A 45 13.40 -1.76 -10.01
C SER A 45 12.03 -2.42 -9.77
N ILE A 46 10.98 -1.75 -10.21
CA ILE A 46 9.62 -2.28 -10.26
C ILE A 46 9.44 -2.93 -11.65
N PRO A 47 9.08 -4.23 -11.75
CA PRO A 47 8.77 -4.87 -13.03
C PRO A 47 7.64 -4.12 -13.75
N ARG A 48 7.74 -3.96 -15.09
CA ARG A 48 6.73 -3.19 -15.87
C ARG A 48 5.30 -3.68 -15.68
N GLN A 49 5.12 -4.98 -15.44
CA GLN A 49 3.81 -5.60 -15.21
C GLN A 49 3.12 -5.09 -13.93
N ILE A 50 3.91 -4.60 -12.96
CA ILE A 50 3.43 -4.09 -11.67
C ILE A 50 3.21 -2.58 -11.72
N THR A 51 4.00 -1.85 -12.52
CA THR A 51 3.95 -0.37 -12.63
C THR A 51 2.62 0.18 -13.16
N GLN A 52 1.69 -0.65 -13.63
CA GLN A 52 0.37 -0.19 -14.06
C GLN A 52 -0.65 -0.10 -12.93
N LEU A 53 -0.33 -0.62 -11.75
CA LEU A 53 -1.25 -0.73 -10.60
C LEU A 53 -0.90 0.26 -9.47
N VAL A 54 0.27 0.89 -9.54
CA VAL A 54 0.80 1.86 -8.55
C VAL A 54 0.89 3.25 -9.18
#